data_AF-F1A166-F1
#
_entry.id   AF-F1A166-F1
#
_cell.length_a   1.000
_cell.length_b   1.000
_cell.length_c   1.000
_cell.angle_alpha   90.00
_cell.angle_beta   90.00
_cell.angle_gamma   90.00
#
_symmetry.space_group_name_H-M   'P 1'
#
loop_
_entity.id
_entity.type
_entity.pdbx_description
1 polymer ?
#
loop_
_entity_poly.entity_id
_entity_poly.type
_entity_poly.pdbx_seq_one_letter_code
_entity_poly.pdbx_strand_id
1 'polypeptide(L)'
;MLKNNIDNSIILNKNNNEITILPNPLLYDCLIFYNKLKCPFKGYISSLMELKEKIIKDTELNISPSLLLIYHNKDDCNSTCENIFLNLLPPLCGPLREQPFLKQVINIHHQPAYLKQFKFTCLKNQKLKIYYSSLWLFLNLAKETKLWYTNENDIASHVAMVIRDILAGGQIKAECKVEIGIYSVTSIIWLISNSYGLPIGIVQFKKPNEIVLNNPFVCGELLNYMLILKEMYGQKNVFGISTTYNQWRIYWLPDSEADQDDLISKTESNTKLEYPSLIPIENNLNEPIEYSKDSHNIYPQSINRVIYGTKLYNFSSEELPMVLLSTLKKMFYSERKPEIELLDKKRLYMQIDKYNWYWVNIRIDSLKYLINLNFDMVRAAVVLLDLSEKSGKVWLCSTVDGYVFVLKFSSGENFTETGEELKNESMFWKLFWDFNAKVNIFNNRPALMMPFLLKASEDDWKNDEFVNQVLSTISNLASNGNYYHCLSKRKVGKYIDKNNKKNVAFFDLSFCEYNRNDKKEIENLMKNSLFNTC
;
A
#
# COMPACT_ATOMS: atom_id res chain seq x y z
N MET A 1 -9.65 2.18 38.27
CA MET A 1 -9.22 0.98 39.02
C MET A 1 -10.23 -0.11 38.65
N LEU A 2 -9.96 -1.19 37.91
CA LEU A 2 -8.77 -1.97 37.61
C LEU A 2 -8.57 -2.10 36.08
N LYS A 3 -7.32 -1.89 35.64
CA LYS A 3 -6.81 -2.37 34.34
C LYS A 3 -6.46 -3.84 34.53
N ASN A 4 -7.07 -4.73 33.76
CA ASN A 4 -6.51 -6.07 33.55
C ASN A 4 -6.16 -6.23 32.06
N ASN A 5 -4.87 -6.47 31.83
CA ASN A 5 -4.33 -6.93 30.57
C ASN A 5 -4.91 -8.32 30.29
N ILE A 6 -5.65 -8.47 29.19
CA ILE A 6 -6.07 -9.77 28.68
C ILE A 6 -5.25 -10.04 27.41
N ASP A 7 -4.49 -11.14 27.46
CA ASP A 7 -3.73 -11.69 26.34
C ASP A 7 -4.74 -12.26 25.32
N ASN A 8 -4.63 -11.85 24.05
CA ASN A 8 -5.58 -12.21 23.00
C ASN A 8 -5.33 -13.65 22.50
N SER A 9 -6.20 -14.58 22.88
CA SER A 9 -6.31 -15.92 22.30
C SER A 9 -7.77 -16.36 22.22
N ILE A 10 -8.15 -17.03 21.13
CA ILE A 10 -9.43 -17.73 21.02
C ILE A 10 -9.37 -18.94 21.98
N ILE A 11 -10.17 -18.95 23.03
CA ILE A 11 -10.33 -20.10 23.94
C ILE A 11 -11.73 -20.66 23.74
N LEU A 12 -11.82 -21.86 23.19
CA LEU A 12 -13.07 -22.62 23.14
C LEU A 12 -13.18 -23.44 24.43
N ASN A 13 -14.08 -23.04 25.31
CA ASN A 13 -14.38 -23.78 26.54
C ASN A 13 -15.49 -24.79 26.25
N LYS A 14 -15.15 -26.09 26.34
CA LYS A 14 -16.04 -27.22 25.98
C LYS A 14 -17.30 -27.32 26.86
N ASN A 15 -17.35 -26.61 27.99
CA ASN A 15 -18.37 -26.86 29.01
C ASN A 15 -19.64 -25.99 28.92
N ASN A 16 -19.67 -24.91 28.13
CA ASN A 16 -20.80 -23.95 28.20
C ASN A 16 -21.54 -23.65 26.89
N ASN A 17 -21.25 -24.29 25.75
CA ASN A 17 -21.90 -23.99 24.46
C ASN A 17 -21.91 -22.51 24.01
N GLU A 18 -21.21 -21.60 24.69
CA GLU A 18 -21.06 -20.21 24.31
C GLU A 18 -19.77 -20.02 23.50
N ILE A 19 -19.92 -19.51 22.28
CA ILE A 19 -18.82 -19.10 21.41
C ILE A 19 -18.72 -17.58 21.50
N THR A 20 -17.72 -17.06 22.22
CA THR A 20 -17.43 -15.63 22.20
C THR A 20 -16.42 -15.35 21.08
N ILE A 21 -16.90 -14.76 19.98
CA ILE A 21 -16.05 -14.32 18.87
C ILE A 21 -15.66 -12.87 19.14
N LEU A 22 -14.37 -12.62 19.38
CA LEU A 22 -13.83 -11.26 19.41
C LEU A 22 -13.19 -10.95 18.05
N PRO A 23 -13.44 -9.77 17.46
CA PRO A 23 -12.94 -9.43 16.14
C PRO A 23 -11.41 -9.35 16.15
N ASN A 24 -10.76 -10.23 15.38
CA ASN A 24 -9.32 -10.17 15.13
C ASN A 24 -9.07 -9.88 13.64
N PRO A 25 -8.52 -8.71 13.28
CA PRO A 25 -8.19 -8.38 11.89
C PRO A 25 -7.05 -9.24 11.29
N LEU A 26 -6.35 -10.07 12.08
CA LEU A 26 -5.17 -10.84 11.64
C LEU A 26 -5.46 -12.16 10.89
N LEU A 27 -6.73 -12.54 10.69
CA LEU A 27 -7.10 -13.86 10.13
C LEU A 27 -7.67 -13.81 8.69
N TYR A 28 -7.59 -12.67 8.01
CA TYR A 28 -8.32 -12.45 6.76
C TYR A 28 -7.70 -13.05 5.48
N ASP A 29 -6.42 -13.47 5.47
CA ASP A 29 -5.74 -13.92 4.24
C ASP A 29 -5.05 -15.29 4.36
N CYS A 30 -5.80 -16.34 4.69
CA CYS A 30 -5.34 -17.73 4.53
C CYS A 30 -6.38 -18.56 3.78
N LEU A 31 -6.60 -18.30 2.49
CA LEU A 31 -7.33 -19.24 1.63
C LEU A 31 -7.11 -19.03 0.11
N ILE A 32 -6.00 -19.54 -0.42
CA ILE A 32 -5.91 -19.97 -1.81
C ILE A 32 -5.01 -21.21 -1.79
N PHE A 33 -5.57 -22.41 -1.99
CA PHE A 33 -4.96 -23.56 -2.70
C PHE A 33 -5.63 -24.92 -2.44
N TYR A 34 -6.68 -25.01 -1.61
CA TYR A 34 -7.36 -26.30 -1.40
C TYR A 34 -8.16 -26.78 -2.63
N ASN A 35 -8.54 -25.89 -3.55
CA ASN A 35 -9.31 -26.25 -4.75
C ASN A 35 -8.51 -26.87 -5.90
N LYS A 36 -7.17 -27.01 -5.80
CA LYS A 36 -6.35 -27.63 -6.86
C LYS A 36 -5.71 -28.98 -6.50
N LEU A 37 -5.72 -29.38 -5.24
CA LEU A 37 -5.26 -30.70 -4.82
C LEU A 37 -6.47 -31.63 -4.71
N LYS A 38 -6.69 -32.48 -5.73
CA LYS A 38 -7.57 -33.64 -5.61
C LYS A 38 -6.94 -34.63 -4.61
N CYS A 39 -7.09 -34.37 -3.32
CA CYS A 39 -6.71 -35.30 -2.26
C CYS A 39 -7.97 -35.84 -1.56
N PRO A 40 -8.09 -37.15 -1.29
CA PRO A 40 -9.31 -37.74 -0.76
C PRO A 40 -9.30 -37.68 0.78
N PHE A 41 -9.74 -36.55 1.36
CA PHE A 41 -10.12 -36.48 2.76
C PHE A 41 -11.60 -36.11 2.89
N LYS A 42 -12.45 -37.14 2.90
CA LYS A 42 -13.92 -37.02 2.88
C LYS A 42 -14.56 -36.84 4.27
N GLY A 43 -13.78 -36.86 5.35
CA GLY A 43 -14.30 -36.89 6.74
C GLY A 43 -14.30 -35.56 7.50
N TYR A 44 -13.42 -34.61 7.15
CA TYR A 44 -13.25 -33.36 7.91
C TYR A 44 -14.06 -32.17 7.34
N ILE A 45 -14.57 -32.30 6.11
CA ILE A 45 -15.20 -31.19 5.37
C ILE A 45 -16.66 -30.95 5.83
N SER A 46 -17.40 -31.98 6.27
CA SER A 46 -18.78 -31.81 6.71
C SER A 46 -18.87 -30.96 7.99
N SER A 47 -17.96 -31.17 8.94
CA SER A 47 -17.96 -30.49 10.24
C SER A 47 -17.61 -29.00 10.14
N LEU A 48 -16.73 -28.63 9.20
CA LEU A 48 -16.33 -27.23 8.97
C LEU A 48 -17.42 -26.42 8.25
N MET A 49 -18.14 -27.06 7.31
CA MET A 49 -19.30 -26.46 6.65
C MET A 49 -20.44 -26.24 7.65
N GLU A 50 -20.75 -27.23 8.50
CA GLU A 50 -21.76 -27.10 9.56
C GLU A 50 -21.39 -26.01 10.58
N LEU A 51 -20.11 -25.91 10.98
CA LEU A 51 -19.65 -24.87 11.89
C LEU A 51 -19.74 -23.47 11.25
N LYS A 52 -19.43 -23.35 9.96
CA LYS A 52 -19.59 -22.11 9.20
C LYS A 52 -21.05 -21.69 9.12
N GLU A 53 -21.94 -22.61 8.75
CA GLU A 53 -23.38 -22.34 8.69
C GLU A 53 -23.93 -21.95 10.06
N LYS A 54 -23.47 -22.60 11.13
CA LYS A 54 -23.86 -22.26 12.50
C LYS A 54 -23.38 -20.86 12.92
N ILE A 55 -22.12 -20.51 12.66
CA ILE A 55 -21.59 -19.17 12.99
C ILE A 55 -22.31 -18.08 12.19
N ILE A 56 -22.54 -18.28 10.89
CA ILE A 56 -23.28 -17.31 10.05
C ILE A 56 -24.70 -17.11 10.59
N LYS A 57 -25.35 -18.20 10.99
CA LYS A 57 -26.73 -18.18 11.50
C LYS A 57 -26.83 -17.54 12.88
N ASP A 58 -25.84 -17.74 13.75
CA ASP A 58 -25.88 -17.30 15.14
C ASP A 58 -25.32 -15.88 15.35
N THR A 59 -24.56 -15.32 14.40
CA THR A 59 -23.86 -14.02 14.58
C THR A 59 -24.25 -12.91 13.62
N GLU A 60 -25.07 -13.18 12.59
CA GLU A 60 -25.39 -12.25 11.49
C GLU A 60 -24.16 -11.61 10.79
N LEU A 61 -22.95 -12.12 11.05
CA LEU A 61 -21.73 -11.61 10.46
C LEU A 61 -21.60 -12.09 9.02
N ASN A 62 -21.38 -11.15 8.09
CA ASN A 62 -21.04 -11.46 6.71
C ASN A 62 -19.57 -11.90 6.62
N ILE A 63 -19.29 -13.16 6.97
CA ILE A 63 -17.93 -13.71 7.01
C ILE A 63 -17.48 -14.06 5.60
N SER A 64 -16.33 -13.49 5.17
CA SER A 64 -15.69 -13.80 3.89
C SER A 64 -15.53 -15.33 3.70
N PRO A 65 -15.69 -15.88 2.48
CA PRO A 65 -15.57 -17.33 2.20
C PRO A 65 -14.24 -17.99 2.61
N SER A 66 -13.26 -17.20 3.04
CA SER A 66 -11.85 -17.53 3.20
C SER A 66 -11.39 -17.77 4.66
N LEU A 67 -12.31 -17.87 5.63
CA LEU A 67 -11.92 -18.06 7.03
C LEU A 67 -11.74 -19.55 7.36
N LEU A 68 -10.49 -20.00 7.50
CA LEU A 68 -10.19 -21.31 8.09
C LEU A 68 -10.20 -21.19 9.63
N LEU A 69 -11.23 -21.73 10.27
CA LEU A 69 -11.24 -21.88 11.73
C LEU A 69 -10.42 -23.13 12.09
N ILE A 70 -9.16 -22.95 12.49
CA ILE A 70 -8.34 -24.07 12.97
C ILE A 70 -8.73 -24.34 14.44
N TYR A 71 -9.64 -25.30 14.63
CA TYR A 71 -9.93 -25.87 15.95
C TYR A 71 -8.88 -26.93 16.27
N HIS A 72 -7.91 -26.62 17.13
CA HIS A 72 -7.01 -27.63 17.68
C HIS A 72 -7.48 -28.09 19.05
N ASN A 73 -7.68 -29.40 19.19
CA ASN A 73 -7.93 -30.04 20.47
C ASN A 73 -6.63 -29.99 21.29
N LYS A 74 -6.68 -29.36 22.46
CA LYS A 74 -5.50 -29.07 23.31
C LYS A 74 -4.73 -30.33 23.73
N ASP A 75 -5.40 -31.48 23.68
CA ASP A 75 -4.89 -32.77 24.18
C ASP A 75 -4.10 -33.58 23.13
N ASP A 76 -4.17 -33.25 21.83
CA ASP A 76 -3.41 -33.94 20.76
C ASP A 76 -2.09 -33.24 20.39
N CYS A 77 -1.77 -32.09 21.02
CA CYS A 77 -0.58 -31.29 20.73
C CYS A 77 0.68 -31.76 21.49
N ASN A 78 0.87 -33.07 21.63
CA ASN A 78 2.18 -33.63 22.02
C ASN A 78 3.17 -33.64 20.84
N SER A 79 2.74 -33.26 19.62
CA SER A 79 3.67 -32.90 18.56
C SER A 79 4.39 -31.62 18.95
N THR A 80 5.72 -31.70 19.00
CA THR A 80 6.62 -30.59 19.32
C THR A 80 6.22 -29.39 18.49
N CYS A 81 5.65 -28.40 19.16
CA CYS A 81 5.18 -27.21 18.50
C CYS A 81 6.34 -26.42 17.94
N GLU A 82 6.51 -26.47 16.62
CA GLU A 82 7.68 -25.92 15.96
C GLU A 82 7.62 -24.38 15.97
N ASN A 83 8.72 -23.79 16.42
CA ASN A 83 8.92 -22.36 16.53
C ASN A 83 10.03 -21.97 15.56
N ILE A 84 9.81 -20.97 14.72
CA ILE A 84 10.79 -20.50 13.73
C ILE A 84 12.16 -20.13 14.32
N PHE A 85 12.21 -19.71 15.58
CA PHE A 85 13.45 -19.38 16.30
C PHE A 85 14.22 -20.63 16.78
N LEU A 86 13.57 -21.79 16.86
CA LEU A 86 14.17 -23.06 17.30
C LEU A 86 14.34 -24.05 16.14
N ASN A 87 13.34 -24.13 15.27
CA ASN A 87 13.24 -25.10 14.17
C ASN A 87 13.70 -24.53 12.82
N LEU A 88 14.09 -23.25 12.78
CA LEU A 88 14.46 -22.53 11.56
C LEU A 88 13.30 -22.47 10.55
N LEU A 89 13.59 -22.06 9.32
CA LEU A 89 12.63 -22.09 8.21
C LEU A 89 12.56 -23.50 7.61
N PRO A 90 11.37 -24.01 7.25
CA PRO A 90 11.27 -25.21 6.46
C PRO A 90 11.87 -24.99 5.06
N PRO A 91 12.40 -26.05 4.42
CA PRO A 91 12.94 -25.94 3.06
C PRO A 91 11.85 -25.65 2.02
N LEU A 92 12.20 -24.90 0.99
CA LEU A 92 11.40 -24.79 -0.22
C LEU A 92 11.67 -25.99 -1.14
N CYS A 93 10.62 -26.62 -1.65
CA CYS A 93 10.73 -27.58 -2.74
C CYS A 93 11.14 -26.88 -4.04
N GLY A 94 11.67 -27.66 -5.00
CA GLY A 94 11.80 -27.20 -6.38
C GLY A 94 10.43 -26.83 -6.98
N PRO A 95 10.39 -26.08 -8.09
CA PRO A 95 9.13 -25.73 -8.73
C PRO A 95 8.38 -27.01 -9.13
N LEU A 96 7.07 -27.07 -8.89
CA LEU A 96 6.22 -28.25 -9.18
C LEU A 96 6.25 -28.68 -10.66
N ARG A 97 6.69 -27.78 -11.55
CA ARG A 97 6.95 -28.05 -12.95
C ARG A 97 8.25 -27.36 -13.32
N GLU A 98 9.12 -28.05 -14.04
CA GLU A 98 10.22 -27.40 -14.76
C GLU A 98 9.60 -26.42 -15.76
N GLN A 99 9.46 -25.16 -15.35
CA GLN A 99 9.25 -24.11 -16.33
C GLN A 99 10.59 -23.93 -17.02
N PRO A 100 10.65 -23.90 -18.37
CA PRO A 100 11.86 -23.45 -19.05
C PRO A 100 12.27 -22.15 -18.37
N PHE A 101 13.57 -21.93 -18.15
CA PHE A 101 14.11 -20.72 -17.53
C PHE A 101 13.64 -19.50 -18.34
N LEU A 102 12.42 -19.06 -18.07
CA LEU A 102 11.84 -17.85 -18.58
C LEU A 102 12.74 -16.80 -17.97
N LYS A 103 13.54 -16.16 -18.83
CA LYS A 103 14.43 -15.07 -18.49
C LYS A 103 13.65 -14.18 -17.54
N GLN A 104 14.01 -14.20 -16.25
CA GLN A 104 13.30 -13.44 -15.24
C GLN A 104 13.18 -12.03 -15.81
N VAL A 105 11.94 -11.53 -15.91
CA VAL A 105 11.68 -10.19 -16.39
C VAL A 105 12.17 -9.28 -15.29
N ILE A 106 13.47 -9.02 -15.30
CA ILE A 106 14.10 -7.99 -14.48
C ILE A 106 13.45 -6.70 -14.98
N ASN A 107 12.77 -6.03 -14.07
CA ASN A 107 12.13 -4.78 -14.37
C ASN A 107 13.22 -3.73 -14.69
N ILE A 108 13.52 -3.57 -15.98
CA ILE A 108 14.52 -2.63 -16.49
C ILE A 108 14.08 -1.17 -16.35
N HIS A 109 12.86 -0.90 -15.88
CA HIS A 109 12.39 0.45 -15.58
C HIS A 109 13.06 1.05 -14.33
N HIS A 110 13.79 0.24 -13.55
CA HIS A 110 14.59 0.73 -12.45
C HIS A 110 16.04 0.92 -12.85
N GLN A 111 16.63 2.06 -12.48
CA GLN A 111 18.06 2.23 -12.58
C GLN A 111 18.79 1.31 -11.59
N PRO A 112 19.92 0.69 -11.99
CA PRO A 112 20.69 -0.18 -11.11
C PRO A 112 21.17 0.57 -9.87
N ALA A 113 21.37 -0.16 -8.77
CA ALA A 113 22.04 0.34 -7.58
C ALA A 113 23.25 -0.53 -7.24
N TYR A 114 24.30 0.11 -6.73
CA TYR A 114 25.51 -0.56 -6.28
C TYR A 114 25.33 -1.06 -4.84
N LEU A 115 25.46 -2.37 -4.65
CA LEU A 115 25.42 -3.00 -3.35
C LEU A 115 26.81 -2.97 -2.70
N LYS A 116 26.91 -2.37 -1.52
CA LYS A 116 28.08 -2.51 -0.64
C LYS A 116 27.76 -3.47 0.50
N GLN A 117 28.54 -4.54 0.62
CA GLN A 117 28.32 -5.53 1.66
C GLN A 117 28.94 -5.08 2.99
N PHE A 118 28.16 -5.11 4.06
CA PHE A 118 28.58 -4.79 5.43
C PHE A 118 28.07 -5.84 6.42
N LYS A 119 28.64 -5.85 7.62
CA LYS A 119 28.13 -6.67 8.73
C LYS A 119 26.89 -5.98 9.31
N PHE A 120 25.86 -6.75 9.63
CA PHE A 120 24.68 -6.25 10.32
C PHE A 120 24.73 -6.63 11.80
N THR A 121 24.51 -5.66 12.67
CA THR A 121 24.50 -5.87 14.12
C THR A 121 23.08 -6.20 14.59
N CYS A 122 22.86 -7.42 15.08
CA CYS A 122 21.59 -7.80 15.70
C CYS A 122 21.41 -7.08 17.04
N LEU A 123 20.17 -6.78 17.41
CA LEU A 123 19.91 -6.17 18.72
C LEU A 123 20.14 -7.20 19.82
N LYS A 124 20.72 -6.76 20.94
CA LYS A 124 20.98 -7.63 22.10
C LYS A 124 19.70 -7.84 22.93
N ASN A 125 19.69 -8.91 23.74
CA ASN A 125 18.67 -9.15 24.78
C ASN A 125 17.21 -9.10 24.29
N GLN A 126 16.93 -9.59 23.09
CA GLN A 126 15.58 -9.62 22.56
C GLN A 126 14.72 -10.63 23.32
N LYS A 127 13.66 -10.13 23.98
CA LYS A 127 12.62 -11.00 24.53
C LYS A 127 11.83 -11.64 23.39
N LEU A 128 11.75 -12.97 23.40
CA LEU A 128 10.94 -13.77 22.49
C LEU A 128 9.71 -14.29 23.23
N LYS A 129 8.53 -14.22 22.62
CA LYS A 129 7.37 -14.98 23.05
C LYS A 129 7.42 -16.34 22.33
N ILE A 130 7.13 -17.42 23.06
CA ILE A 130 6.88 -18.70 22.41
C ILE A 130 5.66 -18.50 21.51
N TYR A 131 5.85 -18.67 20.22
CA TYR A 131 4.84 -18.48 19.20
C TYR A 131 4.85 -19.67 18.26
N TYR A 132 3.67 -20.19 17.94
CA TYR A 132 3.50 -21.29 17.00
C TYR A 132 3.72 -20.77 15.60
N SER A 133 4.66 -21.36 14.86
CA SER A 133 4.87 -20.96 13.47
C SER A 133 3.66 -21.39 12.63
N SER A 134 2.99 -20.40 12.02
CA SER A 134 1.90 -20.65 11.08
C SER A 134 2.39 -21.47 9.88
N LEU A 135 3.65 -21.33 9.52
CA LEU A 135 4.29 -22.03 8.41
C LEU A 135 4.51 -23.52 8.68
N TRP A 136 5.05 -23.85 9.87
CA TRP A 136 5.20 -25.24 10.28
C TRP A 136 3.84 -25.91 10.54
N LEU A 137 2.88 -25.17 11.10
CA LEU A 137 1.51 -25.66 11.23
C LEU A 137 0.91 -26.03 9.87
N PHE A 138 1.08 -25.18 8.87
CA PHE A 138 0.63 -25.43 7.50
C PHE A 138 1.23 -26.73 6.92
N LEU A 139 2.54 -26.95 7.08
CA LEU A 139 3.21 -28.16 6.63
C LEU A 139 2.74 -29.42 7.35
N ASN A 140 2.62 -29.36 8.68
CA ASN A 140 2.16 -30.47 9.50
C ASN A 140 0.73 -30.90 9.12
N LEU A 141 -0.17 -29.94 8.88
CA LEU A 141 -1.52 -30.22 8.41
C LEU A 141 -1.54 -30.83 7.00
N ALA A 142 -0.66 -30.35 6.11
CA ALA A 142 -0.49 -30.90 4.77
C ALA A 142 0.22 -32.27 4.75
N LYS A 143 0.81 -32.70 5.88
CA LYS A 143 1.73 -33.86 5.97
C LYS A 143 2.91 -33.72 5.00
N GLU A 144 3.36 -32.50 4.80
CA GLU A 144 4.48 -32.14 3.93
C GLU A 144 5.70 -31.77 4.80
N THR A 145 6.90 -31.96 4.24
CA THR A 145 8.16 -31.54 4.91
C THR A 145 8.80 -30.34 4.23
N LYS A 146 8.23 -29.87 3.13
CA LYS A 146 8.76 -28.82 2.27
C LYS A 146 7.65 -27.94 1.72
N LEU A 147 7.95 -26.67 1.49
CA LEU A 147 7.00 -25.72 0.92
C LEU A 147 7.04 -25.77 -0.60
N TRP A 148 5.88 -25.94 -1.23
CA TRP A 148 5.75 -25.95 -2.68
C TRP A 148 5.47 -24.55 -3.23
N TYR A 149 5.97 -24.27 -4.44
CA TYR A 149 5.64 -23.05 -5.18
C TYR A 149 5.51 -23.33 -6.69
N THR A 150 4.68 -22.54 -7.35
CA THR A 150 4.46 -22.54 -8.80
C THR A 150 4.79 -21.19 -9.43
N ASN A 151 4.57 -20.10 -8.70
CA ASN A 151 4.78 -18.73 -9.16
C ASN A 151 5.29 -17.83 -8.02
N GLU A 152 5.46 -16.53 -8.29
CA GLU A 152 5.96 -15.57 -7.29
C GLU A 152 4.95 -15.29 -6.17
N ASN A 153 3.65 -15.41 -6.41
CA ASN A 153 2.63 -15.20 -5.37
C ASN A 153 2.67 -16.30 -4.30
N ASP A 154 3.00 -17.53 -4.67
CA ASP A 154 3.19 -18.61 -3.68
C ASP A 154 4.37 -18.28 -2.76
N ILE A 155 5.48 -17.79 -3.33
CA ILE A 155 6.66 -17.35 -2.56
C ILE A 155 6.30 -16.15 -1.68
N ALA A 156 5.58 -15.17 -2.22
CA ALA A 156 5.07 -14.02 -1.47
C ALA A 156 4.31 -14.46 -0.23
N SER A 157 3.44 -15.47 -0.39
CA SER A 157 2.60 -16.00 0.67
C SER A 157 3.45 -16.65 1.77
N HIS A 158 4.41 -17.50 1.39
CA HIS A 158 5.35 -18.12 2.33
C HIS A 158 6.20 -17.08 3.07
N VAL A 159 6.71 -16.07 2.35
CA VAL A 159 7.48 -14.97 2.95
C VAL A 159 6.62 -14.16 3.91
N ALA A 160 5.38 -13.84 3.55
CA ALA A 160 4.46 -13.13 4.43
C ALA A 160 4.18 -13.91 5.73
N MET A 161 4.02 -15.23 5.65
CA MET A 161 3.88 -16.10 6.83
C MET A 161 5.12 -16.06 7.72
N VAL A 162 6.33 -16.14 7.15
CA VAL A 162 7.59 -16.00 7.89
C VAL A 162 7.63 -14.67 8.63
N ILE A 163 7.36 -13.56 7.95
CA ILE A 163 7.41 -12.24 8.57
C ILE A 163 6.37 -12.11 9.69
N ARG A 164 5.13 -12.61 9.48
CA ARG A 164 4.09 -12.62 10.51
C ARG A 164 4.50 -13.41 11.75
N ASP A 165 5.11 -14.59 11.58
CA ASP A 165 5.61 -15.41 12.68
C ASP A 165 6.70 -14.67 13.48
N ILE A 166 7.63 -14.00 12.79
CA ILE A 166 8.69 -13.20 13.45
C ILE A 166 8.11 -11.97 14.16
N LEU A 167 7.16 -11.26 13.53
CA LEU A 167 6.46 -10.13 14.16
C LEU A 167 5.75 -10.58 15.45
N ALA A 168 5.04 -11.70 15.40
CA ALA A 168 4.31 -12.24 16.53
C ALA A 168 5.22 -12.73 17.66
N GLY A 169 6.27 -13.50 17.34
CA GLY A 169 7.27 -13.93 18.32
C GLY A 169 8.06 -12.75 18.91
N GLY A 170 8.23 -11.68 18.13
CA GLY A 170 8.85 -10.42 18.53
C GLY A 170 7.94 -9.42 19.25
N GLN A 171 6.64 -9.72 19.34
CA GLN A 171 5.59 -8.83 19.86
C GLN A 171 5.53 -7.46 19.14
N ILE A 172 5.77 -7.44 17.84
CA ILE A 172 5.75 -6.24 17.01
C ILE A 172 4.33 -6.06 16.45
N LYS A 173 3.72 -4.89 16.68
CA LYS A 173 2.37 -4.57 16.23
C LYS A 173 2.38 -4.03 14.80
N ALA A 174 2.72 -4.89 13.85
CA ALA A 174 2.71 -4.58 12.43
C ALA A 174 1.99 -5.66 11.62
N GLU A 175 1.61 -5.31 10.40
CA GLU A 175 0.96 -6.18 9.43
C GLU A 175 1.74 -6.20 8.10
N CYS A 176 1.56 -7.29 7.36
CA CYS A 176 2.10 -7.44 6.02
C CYS A 176 0.98 -7.16 5.02
N LYS A 177 1.11 -6.07 4.25
CA LYS A 177 0.20 -5.75 3.15
C LYS A 177 0.91 -5.97 1.83
N VAL A 178 0.41 -6.90 1.03
CA VAL A 178 0.88 -7.04 -0.35
C VAL A 178 0.28 -5.89 -1.14
N GLU A 179 1.14 -5.02 -1.67
CA GLU A 179 0.68 -3.97 -2.57
C GLU A 179 1.26 -4.19 -3.96
N ILE A 180 0.40 -3.99 -4.94
CA ILE A 180 0.78 -3.83 -6.33
C ILE A 180 1.50 -2.47 -6.40
N GLY A 181 2.82 -2.49 -6.57
CA GLY A 181 3.64 -1.28 -6.57
C GLY A 181 3.24 -0.28 -7.65
N ILE A 182 3.94 0.86 -7.70
CA ILE A 182 3.80 1.94 -8.71
C ILE A 182 3.71 1.40 -10.16
N TYR A 183 4.29 0.23 -10.39
CA TYR A 183 4.41 -0.37 -11.71
C TYR A 183 3.45 -1.50 -11.99
N SER A 184 2.53 -1.86 -11.10
CA SER A 184 1.70 -3.07 -11.17
C SER A 184 2.32 -4.38 -11.70
N VAL A 185 3.64 -4.45 -11.76
CA VAL A 185 4.41 -5.54 -12.37
C VAL A 185 5.23 -6.28 -11.31
N THR A 186 5.45 -5.69 -10.14
CA THR A 186 6.13 -6.35 -9.03
C THR A 186 5.35 -6.21 -7.74
N SER A 187 4.93 -7.35 -7.22
CA SER A 187 4.33 -7.49 -5.90
C SER A 187 5.43 -7.28 -4.85
N ILE A 188 5.20 -6.33 -3.94
CA ILE A 188 6.06 -6.10 -2.77
C ILE A 188 5.19 -6.19 -1.54
N ILE A 189 5.76 -6.74 -0.46
CA ILE A 189 5.11 -6.71 0.85
C ILE A 189 5.55 -5.44 1.55
N TRP A 190 4.60 -4.53 1.74
CA TRP A 190 4.76 -3.42 2.66
C TRP A 190 4.53 -3.91 4.08
N LEU A 191 5.43 -3.54 4.98
CA LEU A 191 5.23 -3.72 6.40
C LEU A 191 4.60 -2.46 6.93
N ILE A 192 3.41 -2.57 7.50
CA ILE A 192 2.59 -1.45 7.94
C ILE A 192 2.44 -1.52 9.45
N SER A 193 2.65 -0.41 10.15
CA SER A 193 2.38 -0.32 11.59
C SER A 193 0.87 -0.33 11.84
N ASN A 194 0.40 -1.23 12.69
CA ASN A 194 -1.03 -1.41 12.96
C ASN A 194 -1.66 -0.20 13.67
N SER A 195 -0.87 0.62 14.34
CA SER A 195 -1.39 1.76 15.12
C SER A 195 -1.79 2.95 14.24
N TYR A 196 -1.16 3.13 13.07
CA TYR A 196 -1.31 4.34 12.25
C TYR A 196 -1.38 4.10 10.75
N GLY A 197 -1.29 2.86 10.29
CA GLY A 197 -1.29 2.55 8.86
C GLY A 197 -0.04 3.04 8.11
N LEU A 198 1.04 3.38 8.84
CA LEU A 198 2.28 3.90 8.26
C LEU A 198 3.20 2.76 7.84
N PRO A 199 3.80 2.82 6.64
CA PRO A 199 4.77 1.81 6.21
C PRO A 199 6.09 1.98 6.98
N ILE A 200 6.58 0.89 7.59
CA ILE A 200 7.80 0.83 8.41
C ILE A 200 8.98 0.13 7.73
N GLY A 201 8.71 -0.58 6.65
CA GLY A 201 9.69 -1.40 5.97
C GLY A 201 9.10 -2.04 4.72
N ILE A 202 9.98 -2.65 3.93
CA ILE A 202 9.59 -3.35 2.70
C ILE A 202 10.25 -4.72 2.64
N VAL A 203 9.51 -5.68 2.09
CA VAL A 203 10.02 -7.01 1.76
C VAL A 203 9.73 -7.29 0.29
N GLN A 204 10.81 -7.34 -0.47
CA GLN A 204 10.79 -7.75 -1.86
C GLN A 204 11.09 -9.26 -1.93
N PHE A 205 10.36 -9.97 -2.78
CA PHE A 205 10.61 -11.37 -3.05
C PHE A 205 10.82 -11.61 -4.54
N LYS A 206 11.55 -12.67 -4.88
CA LYS A 206 11.83 -13.11 -6.26
C LYS A 206 11.76 -14.63 -6.33
N LYS A 207 11.56 -15.19 -7.52
CA LYS A 207 11.72 -16.65 -7.70
C LYS A 207 13.14 -17.11 -7.29
N PRO A 208 13.27 -18.28 -6.64
CA PRO A 208 14.55 -18.95 -6.38
C PRO A 208 15.50 -18.91 -7.56
N ASN A 209 16.62 -18.23 -7.36
CA ASN A 209 17.73 -18.11 -8.29
C ASN A 209 18.95 -17.59 -7.52
N GLU A 210 20.10 -18.24 -7.64
CA GLU A 210 21.30 -17.94 -6.85
C GLU A 210 21.89 -16.55 -7.10
N ILE A 211 21.66 -15.98 -8.29
CA ILE A 211 22.25 -14.69 -8.69
C ILE A 211 21.28 -13.51 -8.54
N VAL A 212 19.98 -13.75 -8.35
CA VAL A 212 18.96 -12.68 -8.43
C VAL A 212 19.12 -11.62 -7.34
N LEU A 213 19.52 -12.01 -6.13
CA LEU A 213 19.72 -11.08 -5.02
C LEU A 213 21.02 -10.26 -5.13
N ASN A 214 21.94 -10.63 -6.02
CA ASN A 214 23.12 -9.84 -6.36
C ASN A 214 22.92 -8.97 -7.62
N ASN A 215 21.74 -9.04 -8.24
CA ASN A 215 21.45 -8.28 -9.43
C ASN A 215 21.30 -6.78 -9.09
N PRO A 216 22.05 -5.88 -9.74
CA PRO A 216 22.01 -4.45 -9.43
C PRO A 216 20.65 -3.80 -9.73
N PHE A 217 19.85 -4.34 -10.66
CA PHE A 217 18.49 -3.87 -10.93
C PHE A 217 17.51 -4.23 -9.80
N VAL A 218 17.67 -5.40 -9.18
CA VAL A 218 16.88 -5.80 -8.01
C VAL A 218 17.23 -4.91 -6.81
N CYS A 219 18.52 -4.61 -6.63
CA CYS A 219 18.97 -3.64 -5.63
C CYS A 219 18.41 -2.24 -5.92
N GLY A 220 18.37 -1.82 -7.19
CA GLY A 220 17.82 -0.54 -7.61
C GLY A 220 16.32 -0.42 -7.39
N GLU A 221 15.57 -1.50 -7.65
CA GLU A 221 14.16 -1.61 -7.33
C GLU A 221 13.94 -1.47 -5.81
N LEU A 222 14.66 -2.23 -4.98
CA LEU A 222 14.53 -2.14 -3.52
C LEU A 222 14.89 -0.75 -2.98
N LEU A 223 16.00 -0.17 -3.46
CA LEU A 223 16.44 1.18 -3.11
C LEU A 223 15.32 2.21 -3.36
N ASN A 224 14.64 2.10 -4.49
CA ASN A 224 13.56 3.00 -4.86
C ASN A 224 12.41 2.99 -3.84
N TYR A 225 11.99 1.82 -3.37
CA TYR A 225 10.96 1.71 -2.33
C TYR A 225 11.47 2.16 -0.96
N MET A 226 12.74 1.95 -0.64
CA MET A 226 13.35 2.46 0.59
C MET A 226 13.41 4.00 0.59
N LEU A 227 13.67 4.61 -0.56
CA LEU A 227 13.59 6.07 -0.69
C LEU A 227 12.15 6.59 -0.50
N ILE A 228 11.11 5.82 -0.84
CA ILE A 228 9.73 6.20 -0.48
C ILE A 228 9.57 6.30 1.05
N LEU A 229 10.04 5.29 1.81
CA LEU A 229 9.99 5.30 3.28
C LEU A 229 10.71 6.52 3.88
N LYS A 230 11.90 6.84 3.34
CA LYS A 230 12.70 7.98 3.79
C LYS A 230 12.04 9.32 3.46
N GLU A 231 11.76 9.52 2.17
CA GLU A 231 11.43 10.84 1.63
C GLU A 231 9.94 11.18 1.78
N MET A 232 9.04 10.19 1.67
CA MET A 232 7.60 10.41 1.79
C MET A 232 7.06 10.15 3.19
N TYR A 233 7.70 9.26 3.97
CA TYR A 233 7.23 8.89 5.31
C TYR A 233 8.20 9.26 6.43
N GLY A 234 9.27 9.99 6.12
CA GLY A 234 10.16 10.59 7.11
C GLY A 234 11.02 9.63 7.88
N GLN A 235 11.10 8.36 7.48
CA GLN A 235 11.78 7.34 8.26
C GLN A 235 13.29 7.56 8.21
N LYS A 236 13.93 7.70 9.37
CA LYS A 236 15.36 7.98 9.49
C LYS A 236 16.20 6.74 9.18
N ASN A 237 15.96 5.67 9.93
CA ASN A 237 16.63 4.39 9.73
C ASN A 237 15.76 3.51 8.83
N VAL A 238 16.15 3.38 7.57
CA VAL A 238 15.37 2.67 6.55
C VAL A 238 16.03 1.34 6.24
N PHE A 239 15.25 0.29 6.39
CA PHE A 239 15.66 -1.08 6.09
C PHE A 239 14.74 -1.69 5.04
N GLY A 240 15.27 -2.65 4.29
CA GLY A 240 14.53 -3.47 3.36
C GLY A 240 15.02 -4.92 3.43
N ILE A 241 14.16 -5.84 3.02
CA ILE A 241 14.50 -7.26 2.89
C ILE A 241 14.31 -7.65 1.43
N SER A 242 15.29 -8.34 0.85
CA SER A 242 15.09 -9.03 -0.43
C SER A 242 15.34 -10.52 -0.24
N THR A 243 14.43 -11.35 -0.74
CA THR A 243 14.45 -12.79 -0.49
C THR A 243 14.00 -13.61 -1.70
N THR A 244 14.56 -14.80 -1.83
CA THR A 244 14.01 -15.85 -2.72
C THR A 244 13.35 -16.97 -1.93
N TYR A 245 13.04 -16.70 -0.66
CA TYR A 245 12.78 -17.68 0.40
C TYR A 245 14.00 -18.56 0.75
N ASN A 246 14.70 -19.11 -0.25
CA ASN A 246 15.91 -19.91 -0.02
C ASN A 246 17.08 -19.08 0.52
N GLN A 247 17.17 -17.82 0.07
CA GLN A 247 18.20 -16.89 0.48
C GLN A 247 17.57 -15.56 0.88
N TRP A 248 18.13 -14.94 1.91
CA TRP A 248 17.67 -13.68 2.47
C TRP A 248 18.83 -12.71 2.55
N ARG A 249 18.56 -11.44 2.28
CA ARG A 249 19.49 -10.34 2.51
C ARG A 249 18.76 -9.16 3.13
N ILE A 250 19.39 -8.58 4.15
CA ILE A 250 18.94 -7.34 4.76
C ILE A 250 19.68 -6.19 4.10
N TYR A 251 18.96 -5.13 3.81
CA TYR A 251 19.46 -3.91 3.21
C TYR A 251 19.13 -2.69 4.06
N TRP A 252 19.96 -1.66 3.96
CA TRP A 252 19.72 -0.35 4.58
C TRP A 252 20.31 0.78 3.76
N LEU A 253 19.80 2.00 3.96
CA LEU A 253 20.35 3.19 3.31
C LEU A 253 21.69 3.58 3.97
N PRO A 254 22.63 4.19 3.23
CA PRO A 254 23.95 4.56 3.76
C PRO A 254 23.93 5.46 5.00
N ASP A 255 22.87 6.23 5.20
CA ASP A 255 22.66 7.14 6.33
C ASP A 255 21.83 6.52 7.47
N SER A 256 21.49 5.24 7.38
CA SER A 256 20.83 4.50 8.45
C SER A 256 21.84 3.97 9.47
N GLU A 257 21.49 4.06 10.75
CA GLU A 257 22.32 3.65 11.89
C GLU A 257 22.24 2.12 12.13
N ALA A 258 22.62 1.31 11.13
CA ALA A 258 22.48 -0.15 11.18
C ALA A 258 23.38 -0.84 12.21
N ASP A 259 24.49 -0.21 12.60
CA ASP A 259 25.48 -0.80 13.51
C ASP A 259 25.09 -0.71 14.99
N GLN A 260 24.02 0.01 15.33
CA GLN A 260 23.52 0.10 16.70
C GLN A 260 22.95 -1.25 17.17
N ASP A 261 23.32 -1.67 18.37
CA ASP A 261 22.89 -2.91 19.02
C ASP A 261 21.76 -2.71 20.04
N ASP A 262 21.42 -1.46 20.34
CA ASP A 262 20.35 -1.07 21.25
C ASP A 262 19.23 -0.28 20.54
N LEU A 263 18.00 -0.43 21.04
CA LEU A 263 16.87 0.38 20.60
C LEU A 263 16.87 1.70 21.38
N ILE A 264 17.32 2.77 20.73
CA ILE A 264 17.46 4.09 21.35
C ILE A 264 16.10 4.72 21.70
N SER A 265 15.03 4.38 20.97
CA SER A 265 13.68 4.88 21.21
C SER A 265 12.68 3.74 21.48
N LYS A 266 11.88 3.89 22.55
CA LYS A 266 10.76 2.98 22.87
C LYS A 266 9.40 3.57 22.50
N THR A 267 9.35 4.83 22.10
CA THR A 267 8.12 5.53 21.76
C THR A 267 7.86 5.39 20.27
N GLU A 268 6.67 4.89 19.92
CA GLU A 268 6.17 4.94 18.55
C GLU A 268 6.20 6.42 18.09
N SER A 269 6.99 6.72 17.05
CA SER A 269 7.04 8.05 16.48
C SER A 269 5.94 8.21 15.44
N ASN A 270 5.08 9.20 15.64
CA ASN A 270 4.06 9.57 14.65
C ASN A 270 4.64 10.60 13.69
N THR A 271 4.45 10.36 12.40
CA THR A 271 4.72 11.35 11.36
C THR A 271 3.39 11.91 10.87
N LYS A 272 3.27 13.23 10.92
CA LYS A 272 2.20 13.93 10.25
C LYS A 272 2.64 14.25 8.82
N LEU A 273 1.90 13.75 7.84
CA LEU A 273 2.10 14.18 6.46
C LEU A 273 1.45 15.55 6.28
N GLU A 274 2.17 16.52 5.72
CA GLU A 274 1.57 17.80 5.35
C GLU A 274 0.61 17.57 4.18
N TYR A 275 -0.64 18.01 4.35
CA TYR A 275 -1.63 18.05 3.29
C TYR A 275 -1.83 19.50 2.85
N PRO A 276 -2.12 19.76 1.56
CA PRO A 276 -2.48 21.10 1.13
C PRO A 276 -3.63 21.65 1.95
N SER A 277 -3.48 22.88 2.45
CA SER A 277 -4.50 23.60 3.20
C SER A 277 -5.15 24.72 2.37
N LEU A 278 -4.53 25.10 1.26
CA LEU A 278 -5.00 26.15 0.37
C LEU A 278 -6.13 25.65 -0.53
N ILE A 279 -7.19 26.45 -0.65
CA ILE A 279 -8.28 26.18 -1.59
C ILE A 279 -7.79 26.59 -2.99
N PRO A 280 -7.85 25.68 -3.98
CA PRO A 280 -7.45 25.99 -5.35
C PRO A 280 -8.35 27.08 -5.96
N ILE A 281 -7.75 27.94 -6.79
CA ILE A 281 -8.41 29.09 -7.40
C ILE A 281 -8.63 28.83 -8.90
N GLU A 282 -9.80 29.15 -9.39
CA GLU A 282 -10.11 29.19 -10.80
C GLU A 282 -9.52 30.47 -11.41
N ASN A 283 -8.49 30.30 -12.23
CA ASN A 283 -7.84 31.38 -12.96
C ASN A 283 -8.70 31.86 -14.13
N ASN A 284 -8.63 33.16 -14.42
CA ASN A 284 -9.15 33.70 -15.67
C ASN A 284 -8.36 33.11 -16.83
N LEU A 285 -9.04 32.39 -17.73
CA LEU A 285 -8.43 31.70 -18.89
C LEU A 285 -7.62 32.65 -19.82
N ASN A 286 -7.83 33.97 -19.69
CA ASN A 286 -7.19 34.98 -20.50
C ASN A 286 -5.76 35.35 -20.06
N GLU A 287 -5.32 34.92 -18.87
CA GLU A 287 -3.95 35.12 -18.43
C GLU A 287 -3.10 33.90 -18.84
N PRO A 288 -2.20 34.04 -19.82
CA PRO A 288 -1.35 32.93 -20.23
C PRO A 288 -0.49 32.50 -19.05
N ILE A 289 -0.55 31.21 -18.71
CA ILE A 289 0.36 30.61 -17.74
C ILE A 289 1.74 30.58 -18.38
N GLU A 290 2.63 31.45 -17.94
CA GLU A 290 4.03 31.43 -18.35
C GLU A 290 4.74 30.24 -17.69
N TYR A 291 4.96 29.18 -18.46
CA TYR A 291 5.88 28.11 -18.08
C TYR A 291 7.31 28.56 -18.35
N SER A 292 8.23 28.25 -17.45
CA SER A 292 9.64 28.53 -17.73
C SER A 292 10.08 27.70 -18.94
N LYS A 293 10.87 28.27 -19.85
CA LYS A 293 11.41 27.52 -21.01
C LYS A 293 12.25 26.32 -20.56
N ASP A 294 12.83 26.40 -19.37
CA ASP A 294 13.64 25.37 -18.74
C ASP A 294 12.80 24.23 -18.12
N SER A 295 11.49 24.44 -17.91
CA SER A 295 10.58 23.42 -17.36
C SER A 295 10.52 22.13 -18.19
N HIS A 296 10.94 22.19 -19.45
CA HIS A 296 10.86 21.09 -20.40
C HIS A 296 12.08 20.16 -20.39
N ASN A 297 13.23 20.60 -19.85
CA ASN A 297 14.50 19.88 -19.94
C ASN A 297 15.16 19.70 -18.57
N ILE A 298 14.39 19.37 -17.53
CA ILE A 298 15.01 18.93 -16.28
C ILE A 298 15.52 17.52 -16.47
N TYR A 299 16.79 17.44 -16.86
CA TYR A 299 17.53 16.21 -16.80
C TYR A 299 17.63 15.79 -15.33
N PRO A 300 17.20 14.57 -14.98
CA PRO A 300 17.26 14.10 -13.61
C PRO A 300 18.72 14.16 -13.17
N GLN A 301 19.01 14.96 -12.12
CA GLN A 301 20.31 14.89 -11.47
C GLN A 301 20.48 13.47 -10.95
N SER A 302 21.51 12.77 -11.40
CA SER A 302 21.77 11.41 -10.98
C SER A 302 22.00 11.38 -9.47
N ILE A 303 21.11 10.71 -8.74
CA ILE A 303 21.35 10.43 -7.32
C ILE A 303 22.42 9.34 -7.18
N ASN A 304 23.13 9.36 -6.06
CA ASN A 304 24.06 8.29 -5.72
C ASN A 304 23.28 7.02 -5.34
N ARG A 305 23.18 6.06 -6.26
CA ARG A 305 22.40 4.82 -6.08
C ARG A 305 23.23 3.75 -5.39
N VAL A 306 23.50 3.93 -4.10
CA VAL A 306 24.21 2.97 -3.26
C VAL A 306 23.27 2.45 -2.18
N ILE A 307 23.29 1.14 -1.99
CA ILE A 307 22.57 0.47 -0.91
C ILE A 307 23.54 -0.42 -0.12
N TYR A 308 23.39 -0.46 1.20
CA TYR A 308 24.17 -1.36 2.03
C TYR A 308 23.40 -2.64 2.24
N GLY A 309 24.10 -3.76 2.40
CA GLY A 309 23.42 -5.01 2.71
C GLY A 309 24.32 -6.07 3.31
N THR A 310 23.71 -7.11 3.84
CA THR A 310 24.42 -8.23 4.47
C THR A 310 25.01 -9.21 3.46
N LYS A 311 25.78 -10.19 3.97
CA LYS A 311 25.91 -11.50 3.31
C LYS A 311 24.53 -12.11 3.04
N LEU A 312 24.48 -13.12 2.17
CA LEU A 312 23.29 -13.94 2.00
C LEU A 312 23.15 -14.90 3.20
N TYR A 313 21.94 -15.00 3.72
CA TYR A 313 21.55 -16.00 4.71
C TYR A 313 20.70 -17.07 4.04
N ASN A 314 21.08 -18.34 4.15
CA ASN A 314 20.22 -19.42 3.70
C ASN A 314 19.03 -19.58 4.66
N PHE A 315 17.92 -20.13 4.16
CA PHE A 315 16.73 -20.41 4.98
C PHE A 315 17.05 -21.27 6.23
N SER A 316 18.07 -22.14 6.12
CA SER A 316 18.58 -23.00 7.18
C SER A 316 19.65 -22.36 8.07
N SER A 317 19.88 -21.04 7.96
CA SER A 317 20.84 -20.35 8.81
C SER A 317 20.28 -20.12 10.20
N GLU A 318 20.99 -20.56 11.23
CA GLU A 318 20.64 -20.32 12.64
C GLU A 318 20.59 -18.83 13.00
N GLU A 319 21.35 -17.98 12.29
CA GLU A 319 21.36 -16.54 12.50
C GLU A 319 20.10 -15.86 11.96
N LEU A 320 19.43 -16.44 10.96
CA LEU A 320 18.40 -15.78 10.17
C LEU A 320 17.19 -15.31 10.99
N PRO A 321 16.57 -16.11 11.88
CA PRO A 321 15.43 -15.66 12.67
C PRO A 321 15.75 -14.41 13.51
N MET A 322 16.93 -14.37 14.12
CA MET A 322 17.37 -13.23 14.95
C MET A 322 17.76 -12.00 14.13
N VAL A 323 18.31 -12.20 12.94
CA VAL A 323 18.58 -11.13 11.97
C VAL A 323 17.26 -10.51 11.50
N LEU A 324 16.27 -11.33 11.13
CA LEU A 324 14.94 -10.86 10.73
C LEU A 324 14.25 -10.10 11.86
N LEU A 325 14.24 -10.67 13.07
CA LEU A 325 13.62 -10.01 14.23
C LEU A 325 14.29 -8.66 14.55
N SER A 326 15.63 -8.62 14.52
CA SER A 326 16.38 -7.38 14.72
C SER A 326 16.05 -6.34 13.66
N THR A 327 15.96 -6.76 12.40
CA THR A 327 15.60 -5.88 11.28
C THR A 327 14.20 -5.32 11.46
N LEU A 328 13.21 -6.17 11.76
CA LEU A 328 11.82 -5.75 11.95
C LEU A 328 11.64 -4.83 13.16
N LYS A 329 12.37 -5.07 14.26
CA LYS A 329 12.39 -4.12 15.40
C LYS A 329 13.02 -2.79 15.02
N LYS A 330 14.15 -2.80 14.29
CA LYS A 330 14.79 -1.56 13.81
C LYS A 330 13.91 -0.78 12.83
N MET A 331 13.14 -1.47 11.97
CA MET A 331 12.11 -0.87 11.13
C MET A 331 11.01 -0.21 11.96
N PHE A 332 10.44 -0.96 12.92
CA PHE A 332 9.30 -0.52 13.73
C PHE A 332 9.62 0.65 14.65
N TYR A 333 10.79 0.62 15.31
CA TYR A 333 11.24 1.66 16.25
C TYR A 333 12.10 2.75 15.59
N SER A 334 12.20 2.74 14.25
CA SER A 334 12.92 3.79 13.54
C SER A 334 12.29 5.15 13.83
N GLU A 335 13.11 6.11 14.25
CA GLU A 335 12.68 7.50 14.39
C GLU A 335 12.16 8.01 13.06
N ARG A 336 11.17 8.90 13.14
CA ARG A 336 10.66 9.61 11.99
C ARG A 336 10.68 11.10 12.20
N LYS A 337 10.79 11.84 11.08
CA LYS A 337 10.49 13.26 11.10
C LYS A 337 9.05 13.46 11.61
N PRO A 338 8.82 14.43 12.52
CA PRO A 338 7.48 14.70 13.05
C PRO A 338 6.53 15.19 11.96
N GLU A 339 7.06 15.90 10.97
CA GLU A 339 6.31 16.44 9.83
C GLU A 339 7.08 16.21 8.53
N ILE A 340 6.34 15.94 7.45
CA ILE A 340 6.87 15.87 6.09
C ILE A 340 6.25 17.00 5.29
N GLU A 341 7.05 18.01 5.06
CA GLU A 341 6.69 19.16 4.24
C GLU A 341 6.46 18.73 2.77
N LEU A 342 5.50 19.38 2.11
CA LEU A 342 5.30 19.20 0.66
C LEU A 342 6.53 19.67 -0.12
N LEU A 343 7.16 20.76 0.32
CA LEU A 343 8.36 21.36 -0.26
C LEU A 343 9.52 21.41 0.74
N ASP A 344 10.48 20.50 0.62
CA ASP A 344 11.73 20.47 1.39
C ASP A 344 12.92 20.51 0.41
N LYS A 345 13.79 21.52 0.56
CA LYS A 345 14.96 21.74 -0.32
C LYS A 345 16.00 20.63 -0.25
N LYS A 346 15.94 19.76 0.77
CA LYS A 346 16.84 18.62 0.96
C LYS A 346 16.21 17.30 0.56
N ARG A 347 14.89 17.26 0.36
CA ARG A 347 14.14 16.06 0.02
C ARG A 347 14.35 15.69 -1.44
N LEU A 348 14.44 14.38 -1.69
CA LEU A 348 14.33 13.85 -3.04
C LEU A 348 12.87 13.65 -3.41
N TYR A 349 12.55 13.96 -4.66
CA TYR A 349 11.20 13.79 -5.21
C TYR A 349 11.21 12.72 -6.30
N MET A 350 10.09 12.02 -6.46
CA MET A 350 9.88 11.21 -7.66
C MET A 350 9.40 12.13 -8.77
N GLN A 351 10.10 12.15 -9.89
CA GLN A 351 9.63 12.77 -11.12
C GLN A 351 9.25 11.69 -12.11
N ILE A 352 8.04 11.77 -12.64
CA ILE A 352 7.49 10.81 -13.59
C ILE A 352 7.31 11.52 -14.92
N ASP A 353 7.89 10.97 -15.99
CA ASP A 353 7.67 11.44 -17.35
C ASP A 353 6.84 10.42 -18.14
N LYS A 354 6.77 10.58 -19.45
CA LYS A 354 6.05 9.67 -20.34
C LYS A 354 6.52 8.22 -20.26
N TYR A 355 7.81 7.99 -20.09
CA TYR A 355 8.45 6.69 -20.29
C TYR A 355 8.94 6.05 -19.00
N ASN A 356 9.34 6.84 -18.01
CA ASN A 356 10.00 6.37 -16.81
C ASN A 356 9.69 7.29 -15.63
N TRP A 357 10.30 6.98 -14.50
CA TRP A 357 10.41 7.92 -13.39
C TRP A 357 11.78 7.81 -12.72
N TYR A 358 12.15 8.87 -12.01
CA TYR A 358 13.45 9.02 -11.38
C TYR A 358 13.32 9.70 -10.02
N TRP A 359 14.23 9.39 -9.11
CA TRP A 359 14.45 10.23 -7.94
C TRP A 359 15.32 11.41 -8.32
N VAL A 360 14.87 12.60 -7.97
CA VAL A 360 15.51 13.85 -8.37
C VAL A 360 15.56 14.82 -7.19
N ASN A 361 16.62 15.61 -7.14
CA ASN A 361 16.69 16.78 -6.27
C ASN A 361 16.17 17.97 -7.08
N ILE A 362 14.90 18.34 -6.87
CA ILE A 362 14.27 19.47 -7.54
C ILE A 362 13.95 20.53 -6.50
N ARG A 363 14.27 21.78 -6.84
CA ARG A 363 13.87 22.94 -6.06
C ARG A 363 12.62 23.56 -6.67
N ILE A 364 11.51 23.44 -5.97
CA ILE A 364 10.28 24.17 -6.26
C ILE A 364 10.18 25.28 -5.22
N ASP A 365 10.10 26.54 -5.65
CA ASP A 365 10.10 27.67 -4.71
C ASP A 365 8.73 27.89 -4.05
N SER A 366 7.63 27.60 -4.76
CA SER A 366 6.26 27.77 -4.24
C SER A 366 5.26 26.89 -4.98
N LEU A 367 4.21 26.44 -4.29
CA LEU A 367 3.09 25.72 -4.89
C LEU A 367 1.97 26.68 -5.34
N LYS A 368 1.46 26.45 -6.55
CA LYS A 368 0.36 27.23 -7.17
C LYS A 368 -0.81 26.30 -7.43
N TYR A 369 -1.95 26.58 -6.79
CA TYR A 369 -3.16 25.75 -6.85
C TYR A 369 -4.18 26.36 -7.81
N LEU A 370 -4.17 25.91 -9.06
CA LEU A 370 -5.06 26.41 -10.11
C LEU A 370 -6.02 25.30 -10.58
N ILE A 371 -7.27 25.66 -10.86
CA ILE A 371 -8.27 24.72 -11.40
C ILE A 371 -8.06 24.48 -12.89
N ASN A 372 -7.90 25.52 -13.69
CA ASN A 372 -7.82 25.41 -15.15
C ASN A 372 -6.36 25.44 -15.62
N LEU A 373 -5.62 24.39 -15.26
CA LEU A 373 -4.26 24.17 -15.78
C LEU A 373 -4.30 23.67 -17.22
N ASN A 374 -3.40 24.18 -18.07
CA ASN A 374 -3.21 23.62 -19.40
C ASN A 374 -2.35 22.35 -19.34
N PHE A 375 -3.00 21.19 -19.27
CA PHE A 375 -2.33 19.89 -19.20
C PHE A 375 -1.58 19.48 -20.48
N ASP A 376 -1.72 20.19 -21.61
CA ASP A 376 -0.93 19.92 -22.82
C ASP A 376 0.56 20.22 -22.63
N MET A 377 0.86 21.12 -21.69
CA MET A 377 2.22 21.58 -21.40
C MET A 377 2.94 20.72 -20.34
N VAL A 378 2.21 19.87 -19.61
CA VAL A 378 2.79 19.00 -18.59
C VAL A 378 3.51 17.84 -19.26
N ARG A 379 4.84 17.84 -19.17
CA ARG A 379 5.72 16.77 -19.69
C ARG A 379 6.19 15.80 -18.62
N ALA A 380 6.29 16.26 -17.39
CA ALA A 380 6.68 15.48 -16.23
C ALA A 380 5.89 15.93 -14.99
N ALA A 381 5.70 15.01 -14.06
CA ALA A 381 5.00 15.20 -12.80
C ALA A 381 5.97 14.96 -11.63
N VAL A 382 6.13 15.94 -10.75
CA VAL A 382 6.88 15.79 -9.50
C VAL A 382 5.90 15.37 -8.41
N VAL A 383 6.06 14.16 -7.86
CA VAL A 383 5.17 13.60 -6.83
C VAL A 383 5.47 14.23 -5.48
N LEU A 384 4.49 14.91 -4.92
CA LEU A 384 4.57 15.56 -3.61
C LEU A 384 4.07 14.63 -2.50
N LEU A 385 2.92 13.98 -2.74
CA LEU A 385 2.20 13.20 -1.73
C LEU A 385 1.42 12.04 -2.34
N ASP A 386 1.37 10.92 -1.64
CA ASP A 386 0.49 9.80 -2.00
C ASP A 386 -0.93 10.05 -1.46
N LEU A 387 -1.90 10.19 -2.36
CA LEU A 387 -3.33 10.36 -2.06
C LEU A 387 -4.11 9.05 -2.23
N SER A 388 -3.43 7.95 -2.55
CA SER A 388 -4.08 6.68 -2.90
C SER A 388 -4.91 6.14 -1.75
N GLU A 389 -6.13 5.74 -2.08
CA GLU A 389 -6.97 4.92 -1.21
C GLU A 389 -6.98 3.47 -1.73
N LYS A 390 -8.06 2.71 -1.49
CA LYS A 390 -8.11 1.27 -1.81
C LYS A 390 -8.12 0.94 -3.32
N SER A 391 -8.37 1.90 -4.23
CA SER A 391 -8.72 1.65 -5.63
C SER A 391 -7.80 2.36 -6.65
N GLY A 392 -6.51 2.01 -6.63
CA GLY A 392 -5.51 2.51 -7.59
C GLY A 392 -4.54 3.53 -6.99
N LYS A 393 -3.64 4.05 -7.83
CA LYS A 393 -2.63 5.02 -7.39
C LYS A 393 -3.04 6.44 -7.78
N VAL A 394 -3.16 7.31 -6.78
CA VAL A 394 -3.52 8.72 -6.92
C VAL A 394 -2.47 9.55 -6.21
N TRP A 395 -1.83 10.47 -6.91
CA TRP A 395 -0.77 11.31 -6.36
C TRP A 395 -1.11 12.79 -6.48
N LEU A 396 -0.75 13.53 -5.44
CA LEU A 396 -0.60 14.97 -5.54
C LEU A 396 0.72 15.22 -6.24
N CYS A 397 0.66 15.91 -7.37
CA CYS A 397 1.81 16.23 -8.19
C CYS A 397 1.95 17.73 -8.34
N SER A 398 3.14 18.14 -8.77
CA SER A 398 3.38 19.48 -9.26
C SER A 398 4.19 19.44 -10.54
N THR A 399 4.08 20.49 -11.34
CA THR A 399 5.13 20.79 -12.32
C THR A 399 6.35 21.33 -11.58
N VAL A 400 7.46 21.43 -12.29
CA VAL A 400 8.71 21.98 -11.76
C VAL A 400 8.62 23.48 -11.46
N ASP A 401 7.66 24.17 -12.10
CA ASP A 401 7.32 25.58 -11.83
C ASP A 401 6.31 25.76 -10.68
N GLY A 402 5.93 24.66 -10.01
CA GLY A 402 5.07 24.67 -8.83
C GLY A 402 3.57 24.52 -9.07
N TYR A 403 3.11 24.31 -10.31
CA TYR A 403 1.68 24.16 -10.60
C TYR A 403 1.16 22.80 -10.12
N VAL A 404 0.24 22.80 -9.15
CA VAL A 404 -0.25 21.59 -8.48
C VAL A 404 -1.41 20.96 -9.24
N PHE A 405 -1.37 19.64 -9.37
CA PHE A 405 -2.44 18.84 -9.97
C PHE A 405 -2.48 17.45 -9.33
N VAL A 406 -3.48 16.65 -9.69
CA VAL A 406 -3.61 15.25 -9.27
C VAL A 406 -3.33 14.34 -10.46
N LEU A 407 -2.53 13.31 -10.25
CA LEU A 407 -2.22 12.27 -11.23
C LEU A 407 -2.80 10.93 -10.75
N LYS A 408 -3.76 10.38 -11.48
CA LYS A 408 -4.43 9.10 -11.18
C LYS A 408 -4.09 8.04 -12.22
N PHE A 409 -3.62 6.89 -11.77
CA PHE A 409 -3.46 5.68 -12.56
C PHE A 409 -4.63 4.74 -12.30
N SER A 410 -5.11 4.05 -13.34
CA SER A 410 -6.10 2.98 -13.14
C SER A 410 -5.47 1.79 -12.42
N SER A 411 -6.29 1.05 -11.67
CA SER A 411 -5.89 -0.17 -10.97
C SER A 411 -5.83 -1.41 -11.86
N GLY A 412 -6.41 -1.37 -13.07
CA GLY A 412 -6.47 -2.54 -13.95
C GLY A 412 -5.11 -2.91 -14.57
N GLU A 413 -4.89 -4.21 -14.81
CA GLU A 413 -3.71 -4.71 -15.53
C GLU A 413 -3.83 -4.51 -17.05
N ASN A 414 -5.06 -4.40 -17.56
CA ASN A 414 -5.33 -4.26 -18.99
C ASN A 414 -5.23 -2.80 -19.46
N PHE A 415 -4.13 -2.45 -20.14
CA PHE A 415 -3.85 -1.08 -20.58
C PHE A 415 -4.94 -0.46 -21.48
N THR A 416 -5.64 -1.26 -22.30
CA THR A 416 -6.64 -0.71 -23.23
C THR A 416 -7.93 -0.33 -22.50
N GLU A 417 -8.46 -1.22 -21.66
CA GLU A 417 -9.66 -0.99 -20.86
C GLU A 417 -9.45 0.15 -19.87
N THR A 418 -8.31 0.13 -19.16
CA THR A 418 -7.96 1.17 -18.19
C THR A 418 -7.79 2.55 -18.81
N GLY A 419 -7.27 2.64 -20.04
CA GLY A 419 -7.16 3.90 -20.76
C GLY A 419 -8.53 4.51 -21.08
N GLU A 420 -9.54 3.69 -21.38
CA GLU A 420 -10.88 4.15 -21.71
C GLU A 420 -11.66 4.61 -20.47
N GLU A 421 -11.52 3.90 -19.34
CA GLU A 421 -12.07 4.31 -18.05
C GLU A 421 -11.60 5.72 -17.66
N LEU A 422 -10.29 5.98 -17.76
CA LEU A 422 -9.72 7.28 -17.42
C LEU A 422 -10.17 8.39 -18.39
N LYS A 423 -10.40 8.06 -19.68
CA LYS A 423 -10.92 9.03 -20.66
C LYS A 423 -12.37 9.39 -20.36
N ASN A 424 -13.20 8.40 -20.03
CA ASN A 424 -14.57 8.62 -19.61
C ASN A 424 -14.61 9.52 -18.36
N GLU A 425 -13.77 9.23 -17.37
CA GLU A 425 -13.62 10.08 -16.18
C GLU A 425 -13.19 11.51 -16.55
N SER A 426 -12.23 11.67 -17.47
CA SER A 426 -11.80 13.00 -17.96
C SER A 426 -12.92 13.80 -18.63
N MET A 427 -13.81 13.12 -19.35
CA MET A 427 -14.98 13.75 -19.98
C MET A 427 -15.96 14.26 -18.91
N PHE A 428 -16.18 13.52 -17.83
CA PHE A 428 -17.06 13.95 -16.74
C PHE A 428 -16.55 15.18 -16.00
N TRP A 429 -15.22 15.35 -15.86
CA TRP A 429 -14.65 16.58 -15.32
C TRP A 429 -15.06 17.81 -16.13
N LYS A 430 -15.00 17.70 -17.47
CA LYS A 430 -15.42 18.79 -18.37
C LYS A 430 -16.94 18.96 -18.35
N LEU A 431 -17.70 17.87 -18.38
CA LEU A 431 -19.16 17.90 -18.45
C LEU A 431 -19.80 18.47 -17.18
N PHE A 432 -19.30 18.11 -16.00
CA PHE A 432 -19.93 18.47 -14.72
C PHE A 432 -19.44 19.81 -14.18
N TRP A 433 -18.17 20.13 -14.40
CA TRP A 433 -17.51 21.25 -13.73
C TRP A 433 -16.89 22.27 -14.69
N ASP A 434 -16.89 21.99 -15.99
CA ASP A 434 -16.14 22.73 -17.00
C ASP A 434 -14.60 22.73 -16.80
N PHE A 435 -14.09 21.89 -15.90
CA PHE A 435 -12.67 21.83 -15.57
C PHE A 435 -11.87 21.09 -16.64
N ASN A 436 -10.63 21.53 -16.86
CA ASN A 436 -9.71 20.77 -17.71
C ASN A 436 -9.27 19.50 -16.97
N ALA A 437 -9.39 18.34 -17.62
CA ALA A 437 -8.80 17.09 -17.20
C ALA A 437 -8.34 16.34 -18.44
N LYS A 438 -7.22 15.62 -18.35
CA LYS A 438 -6.61 15.02 -19.53
C LYS A 438 -5.95 13.69 -19.22
N VAL A 439 -6.25 12.69 -20.05
CA VAL A 439 -5.48 11.45 -20.07
C VAL A 439 -4.23 11.63 -20.92
N ASN A 440 -3.09 11.28 -20.35
CA ASN A 440 -1.81 11.22 -21.04
C ASN A 440 -1.05 9.95 -20.63
N ILE A 441 0.09 9.71 -21.26
CA ILE A 441 0.96 8.60 -20.90
C ILE A 441 2.01 9.09 -19.89
N PHE A 442 2.10 8.42 -18.74
CA PHE A 442 3.13 8.57 -17.72
C PHE A 442 3.67 7.20 -17.33
N ASN A 443 4.98 7.05 -17.22
CA ASN A 443 5.64 5.77 -16.93
C ASN A 443 5.16 4.61 -17.83
N ASN A 444 4.97 4.88 -19.13
CA ASN A 444 4.38 3.99 -20.14
C ASN A 444 2.94 3.55 -19.86
N ARG A 445 2.16 4.33 -19.10
CA ARG A 445 0.78 4.00 -18.73
C ARG A 445 -0.17 5.16 -18.91
N PRO A 446 -1.43 4.90 -19.31
CA PRO A 446 -2.47 5.91 -19.21
C PRO A 446 -2.61 6.41 -17.77
N ALA A 447 -2.59 7.72 -17.61
CA ALA A 447 -2.84 8.40 -16.35
C ALA A 447 -3.70 9.64 -16.59
N LEU A 448 -4.67 9.85 -15.71
CA LEU A 448 -5.53 11.02 -15.71
C LEU A 448 -4.89 12.14 -14.89
N MET A 449 -4.59 13.26 -15.55
CA MET A 449 -4.28 14.53 -14.90
C MET A 449 -5.58 15.30 -14.68
N MET A 450 -5.79 15.77 -13.46
CA MET A 450 -6.99 16.52 -13.08
C MET A 450 -6.64 17.61 -12.06
N PRO A 451 -7.47 18.66 -11.90
CA PRO A 451 -7.23 19.67 -10.89
C PRO A 451 -7.21 19.08 -9.49
N PHE A 452 -6.40 19.66 -8.62
CA PHE A 452 -6.52 19.42 -7.18
C PHE A 452 -7.78 20.13 -6.66
N LEU A 453 -8.52 19.47 -5.77
CA LEU A 453 -9.61 20.05 -4.99
C LEU A 453 -9.30 19.88 -3.50
N LEU A 454 -9.57 20.90 -2.69
CA LEU A 454 -9.38 20.77 -1.25
C LEU A 454 -10.53 19.96 -0.65
N LYS A 455 -10.24 18.76 -0.14
CA LYS A 455 -11.24 17.88 0.48
C LYS A 455 -12.00 18.60 1.59
N ALA A 456 -13.31 18.36 1.66
CA ALA A 456 -14.14 18.84 2.76
C ALA A 456 -13.70 18.21 4.09
N SER A 457 -13.51 19.05 5.10
CA SER A 457 -13.18 18.69 6.47
C SER A 457 -14.43 18.41 7.30
N GLU A 458 -14.27 17.81 8.48
CA GLU A 458 -15.39 17.60 9.42
C GLU A 458 -16.06 18.91 9.85
N ASP A 459 -15.31 20.02 9.90
CA ASP A 459 -15.88 21.32 10.26
C ASP A 459 -16.70 21.93 9.11
N ASP A 460 -16.36 21.63 7.85
CA ASP A 460 -17.20 22.02 6.71
C ASP A 460 -18.57 21.31 6.80
N TRP A 461 -18.60 20.03 7.19
CA TRP A 461 -19.85 19.27 7.34
C TRP A 461 -20.74 19.71 8.50
N LYS A 462 -20.21 20.49 9.45
CA LYS A 462 -20.99 21.14 10.53
C LYS A 462 -21.56 22.49 10.11
N ASN A 463 -21.17 23.02 8.96
CA ASN A 463 -21.62 24.30 8.45
C ASN A 463 -22.83 24.10 7.51
N ASP A 464 -24.00 24.58 7.94
CA ASP A 464 -25.26 24.47 7.18
C ASP A 464 -25.17 25.13 5.79
N GLU A 465 -24.43 26.23 5.66
CA GLU A 465 -24.23 26.89 4.35
C GLU A 465 -23.48 25.96 3.39
N PHE A 466 -22.42 25.30 3.86
CA PHE A 466 -21.66 24.34 3.07
C PHE A 466 -22.50 23.13 2.68
N VAL A 467 -23.25 22.56 3.64
CA VAL A 467 -24.15 21.44 3.37
C VAL A 467 -25.22 21.82 2.34
N ASN A 468 -25.80 23.01 2.44
CA ASN A 468 -26.76 23.52 1.46
C ASN A 468 -26.12 23.71 0.08
N GLN A 469 -24.86 24.17 -0.01
CA GLN A 469 -24.13 24.23 -1.27
C GLN A 469 -23.94 22.84 -1.89
N VAL A 470 -23.55 21.83 -1.09
CA VAL A 470 -23.43 20.43 -1.56
C VAL A 470 -24.77 19.92 -2.10
N LEU A 471 -25.86 20.12 -1.36
CA LEU A 471 -27.20 19.69 -1.78
C LEU A 471 -27.65 20.41 -3.06
N SER A 472 -27.38 21.70 -3.17
CA SER A 472 -27.66 22.48 -4.39
C SER A 472 -26.87 21.96 -5.58
N THR A 473 -25.59 21.62 -5.39
CA THR A 473 -24.77 20.98 -6.42
C THR A 473 -25.33 19.64 -6.87
N ILE A 474 -25.82 18.80 -5.94
CA ILE A 474 -26.51 17.54 -6.27
C ILE A 474 -27.76 17.81 -7.11
N SER A 475 -28.63 18.73 -6.67
CA SER A 475 -29.85 19.08 -7.41
C SER A 475 -29.54 19.61 -8.81
N ASN A 476 -28.49 20.41 -8.97
CA ASN A 476 -28.07 20.92 -10.27
C ASN A 476 -27.62 19.79 -11.21
N LEU A 477 -26.75 18.88 -10.75
CA LEU A 477 -26.34 17.71 -11.54
C LEU A 477 -27.53 16.84 -11.95
N ALA A 478 -28.40 16.51 -10.98
CA ALA A 478 -29.58 15.70 -11.22
C ALA A 478 -30.55 16.36 -12.21
N SER A 479 -30.71 17.69 -12.15
CA SER A 479 -31.56 18.45 -13.08
C SER A 479 -31.05 18.41 -14.53
N ASN A 480 -29.76 18.15 -14.72
CA ASN A 480 -29.12 17.93 -16.02
C ASN A 480 -29.08 16.45 -16.44
N GLY A 481 -29.68 15.54 -15.65
CA GLY A 481 -29.65 14.10 -15.92
C GLY A 481 -28.29 13.46 -15.63
N ASN A 482 -27.44 14.13 -14.85
CA ASN A 482 -26.12 13.63 -14.46
C ASN A 482 -26.22 12.87 -13.13
N TYR A 483 -25.73 11.63 -13.11
CA TYR A 483 -25.79 10.77 -11.94
C TYR A 483 -24.40 10.31 -11.51
N TYR A 484 -24.14 10.39 -10.21
CA TYR A 484 -22.90 9.94 -9.59
C TYR A 484 -23.16 8.81 -8.59
N HIS A 485 -22.79 7.58 -8.98
CA HIS A 485 -23.20 6.34 -8.29
C HIS A 485 -22.64 6.19 -6.87
N CYS A 486 -21.44 6.71 -6.63
CA CYS A 486 -20.70 6.45 -5.39
C CYS A 486 -20.32 7.75 -4.65
N LEU A 487 -21.25 8.71 -4.61
CA LEU A 487 -21.06 9.96 -3.89
C LEU A 487 -20.96 9.68 -2.39
N SER A 488 -19.88 10.14 -1.76
CA SER A 488 -19.67 10.07 -0.32
C SER A 488 -18.96 11.33 0.17
N LYS A 489 -19.05 11.64 1.47
CA LYS A 489 -18.46 12.87 2.05
C LYS A 489 -16.99 13.06 1.70
N ARG A 490 -16.22 11.96 1.63
CA ARG A 490 -14.79 11.98 1.30
C ARG A 490 -14.48 12.40 -0.13
N LYS A 491 -15.47 12.41 -1.03
CA LYS A 491 -15.34 12.75 -2.46
C LYS A 491 -15.81 14.16 -2.79
N VAL A 492 -16.06 14.97 -1.77
CA VAL A 492 -16.49 16.36 -1.89
C VAL A 492 -15.28 17.27 -1.71
N GLY A 493 -15.02 18.10 -2.70
CA GLY A 493 -13.93 19.05 -2.75
C GLY A 493 -14.41 20.49 -2.86
N LYS A 494 -13.55 21.42 -2.45
CA LYS A 494 -13.77 22.87 -2.44
C LYS A 494 -12.81 23.56 -3.40
N TYR A 495 -13.29 24.61 -4.05
CA TYR A 495 -12.49 25.52 -4.86
C TYR A 495 -13.02 26.96 -4.76
N ILE A 496 -12.23 27.92 -5.21
CA ILE A 496 -12.63 29.33 -5.37
C ILE A 496 -12.82 29.59 -6.86
N ASP A 497 -13.98 30.09 -7.27
CA ASP A 497 -14.23 30.43 -8.68
C ASP A 497 -13.57 31.76 -9.09
N LYS A 498 -13.67 32.10 -10.37
CA LYS A 498 -13.17 33.36 -10.93
C LYS A 498 -13.76 34.64 -10.31
N ASN A 499 -14.88 34.54 -9.59
CA ASN A 499 -15.52 35.64 -8.87
C ASN A 499 -15.12 35.67 -7.38
N ASN A 500 -14.10 34.90 -7.00
CA ASN A 500 -13.63 34.73 -5.62
C ASN A 500 -14.69 34.12 -4.68
N LYS A 501 -15.65 33.36 -5.22
CA LYS A 501 -16.66 32.65 -4.43
C LYS A 501 -16.24 31.22 -4.19
N LYS A 502 -16.41 30.73 -2.96
CA LYS A 502 -16.21 29.32 -2.62
C LYS A 502 -17.32 28.48 -3.23
N ASN A 503 -16.94 27.40 -3.89
CA ASN A 503 -17.84 26.45 -4.54
C ASN A 503 -17.44 25.01 -4.21
N VAL A 504 -18.34 24.08 -4.55
CA VAL A 504 -18.21 22.64 -4.31
C VAL A 504 -18.14 21.90 -5.63
N ALA A 505 -17.25 20.92 -5.71
CA ALA A 505 -17.19 19.94 -6.79
C ALA A 505 -17.00 18.52 -6.24
N PHE A 506 -17.40 17.52 -7.01
CA PHE A 506 -17.18 16.10 -6.69
C PHE A 506 -16.05 15.54 -7.54
N PHE A 507 -15.20 14.70 -6.94
CA PHE A 507 -14.07 14.05 -7.61
C PHE A 507 -14.17 12.53 -7.52
N ASP A 508 -13.29 11.81 -8.22
CA ASP A 508 -13.35 10.35 -8.44
C ASP A 508 -14.57 9.95 -9.29
N LEU A 509 -14.64 10.49 -10.51
CA LEU A 509 -15.79 10.42 -11.42
C LEU A 509 -15.80 9.13 -12.27
N SER A 510 -15.15 8.06 -11.80
CA SER A 510 -15.05 6.80 -12.56
C SER A 510 -16.39 6.07 -12.73
N PHE A 511 -17.38 6.37 -11.89
CA PHE A 511 -18.72 5.76 -11.89
C PHE A 511 -19.80 6.84 -12.03
N CYS A 512 -19.88 7.43 -13.22
CA CYS A 512 -20.84 8.48 -13.56
C CYS A 512 -21.67 8.09 -14.79
N GLU A 513 -22.89 8.61 -14.84
CA GLU A 513 -23.79 8.55 -15.99
C GLU A 513 -24.27 9.97 -16.32
N TYR A 514 -24.70 10.18 -17.58
CA TYR A 514 -25.25 11.46 -18.05
C TYR A 514 -26.47 11.20 -18.93
N ASN A 515 -27.27 12.25 -19.19
CA ASN A 515 -28.49 12.21 -20.00
C ASN A 515 -29.59 11.25 -19.50
N ARG A 516 -29.67 11.01 -18.19
CA ARG A 516 -30.77 10.26 -17.59
C ARG A 516 -32.05 11.10 -17.51
N ASN A 517 -33.21 10.45 -17.69
CA ASN A 517 -34.52 11.12 -17.68
C ASN A 517 -35.15 11.20 -16.27
N ASP A 518 -34.74 10.34 -15.34
CA ASP A 518 -35.27 10.17 -14.00
C ASP A 518 -34.64 11.15 -12.97
N LYS A 519 -34.63 12.44 -13.31
CA LYS A 519 -33.91 13.51 -12.57
C LYS A 519 -34.17 13.52 -11.06
N LYS A 520 -35.42 13.33 -10.62
CA LYS A 520 -35.79 13.33 -9.20
C LYS A 520 -35.27 12.08 -8.46
N GLU A 521 -35.24 10.94 -9.14
CA GLU A 521 -34.72 9.70 -8.57
C GLU A 521 -33.21 9.80 -8.37
N ILE A 522 -32.49 10.30 -9.37
CA ILE A 522 -31.05 10.58 -9.32
C ILE A 522 -30.69 11.48 -8.12
N GLU A 523 -31.43 12.57 -7.93
CA GLU A 523 -31.21 13.48 -6.81
C GLU A 523 -31.34 12.76 -5.46
N ASN A 524 -32.38 11.95 -5.30
CA ASN A 524 -32.60 11.16 -4.08
C ASN A 524 -31.50 10.12 -3.86
N LEU A 525 -31.09 9.40 -4.91
CA LEU A 525 -30.02 8.40 -4.85
C LEU A 525 -28.69 9.04 -4.41
N MET A 526 -28.31 10.19 -5.00
CA MET A 526 -27.08 10.89 -4.63
C MET A 526 -27.13 11.44 -3.20
N LYS A 527 -28.25 12.02 -2.76
CA LYS A 527 -28.42 12.49 -1.37
C LYS A 527 -28.33 11.33 -0.38
N ASN A 528 -29.01 10.21 -0.66
CA ASN A 528 -28.96 9.03 0.19
C ASN A 528 -27.53 8.46 0.25
N SER A 529 -26.87 8.32 -0.88
CA SER A 529 -25.47 7.87 -0.96
C SER A 529 -24.52 8.77 -0.15
N LEU A 530 -24.71 10.09 -0.17
CA LEU A 530 -23.84 11.03 0.54
C LEU A 530 -23.90 10.88 2.07
N PHE A 531 -25.09 10.63 2.62
CA PHE A 531 -25.32 10.60 4.08
C PHE A 531 -25.41 9.20 4.68
N ASN A 532 -25.58 8.17 3.85
CA ASN A 532 -25.48 6.79 4.30
C ASN A 532 -24.01 6.47 4.57
N THR A 533 -23.69 6.19 5.83
CA THR A 533 -22.39 5.66 6.23
C THR A 533 -22.26 4.23 5.70
N CYS A 534 -21.60 4.06 4.56
CA CYS A 534 -21.03 2.78 4.16
C CYS A 534 -19.75 2.46 4.94
#